data_AF-A0A963SQQ9-F1
#
_entry.id   AF-A0A963SQQ9-F1
#
_cell.length_a   1.000
_cell.length_b   1.000
_cell.length_c   1.000
_cell.angle_alpha   90.00
_cell.angle_beta   90.00
_cell.angle_gamma   90.00
#
_symmetry.space_group_name_H-M   'P 1'
#
loop_
_entity.id
_entity.type
_entity.pdbx_description
1 polymer ?
#
loop_
_entity_poly.entity_id
_entity_poly.type
_entity_poly.pdbx_seq_one_letter_code
_entity_poly.pdbx_strand_id
1 'polypeptide(L)'
;MAEAKTTKTTKAAASKKVEAKDRFNAAIEEAKAGAAALKADAAGKATAYREQAKDRSGELITEAKVYGEQAKAKAGDLANDGKAKASEALGSLGKMVSDNAATIDEKFGSQYGDYARKASEGLNSAAAKLDAKSIEELGEDARDAVRKSPGLAVGIAAVAGFMLARLFSGKRD
;
A
#
# COMPACT_ATOMS: atom_id res chain seq x y z
N MET A 1 47.51 -50.82 -8.19
CA MET A 1 47.39 -49.58 -7.38
C MET A 1 46.30 -48.67 -7.95
N ALA A 2 45.02 -49.03 -7.84
CA ALA A 2 43.92 -48.20 -8.38
C ALA A 2 42.76 -47.97 -7.39
N GLU A 3 42.63 -48.77 -6.32
CA GLU A 3 41.50 -48.66 -5.38
C GLU A 3 41.67 -47.60 -4.28
N ALA A 4 42.88 -47.08 -4.05
CA ALA A 4 43.12 -46.12 -2.95
C ALA A 4 42.75 -44.65 -3.28
N LYS A 5 42.62 -44.29 -4.57
CA LYS A 5 42.40 -42.90 -5.01
C LYS A 5 40.91 -42.51 -5.02
N THR A 6 40.03 -43.46 -5.30
CA THR A 6 38.58 -43.24 -5.39
C THR A 6 37.95 -43.03 -4.00
N THR A 7 38.40 -43.78 -2.98
CA THR A 7 37.87 -43.72 -1.60
C THR A 7 38.25 -42.44 -0.85
N LYS A 8 39.42 -41.85 -1.16
CA LYS A 8 39.86 -40.58 -0.55
C LYS A 8 39.04 -39.37 -1.04
N THR A 9 38.59 -39.41 -2.29
CA THR A 9 37.87 -38.32 -2.94
C THR A 9 36.40 -38.27 -2.48
N THR A 10 35.75 -39.43 -2.31
CA THR A 10 34.39 -39.52 -1.76
C THR A 10 34.32 -39.18 -0.27
N LYS A 11 35.32 -39.56 0.53
CA LYS A 11 35.39 -39.19 1.96
C LYS A 11 35.61 -37.68 2.14
N ALA A 12 36.48 -37.05 1.35
CA ALA A 12 36.71 -35.60 1.38
C ALA A 12 35.46 -34.78 0.94
N ALA A 13 34.73 -35.27 -0.06
CA ALA A 13 33.47 -34.64 -0.50
C ALA A 13 32.33 -34.79 0.52
N ALA A 14 32.27 -35.93 1.23
CA ALA A 14 31.33 -36.13 2.33
C ALA A 14 31.65 -35.21 3.53
N SER A 15 32.94 -35.06 3.89
CA SER A 15 33.39 -34.15 4.95
C SER A 15 33.06 -32.68 4.64
N LYS A 16 33.32 -32.21 3.41
CA LYS A 16 32.98 -30.84 2.98
C LYS A 16 31.48 -30.54 3.03
N LYS A 17 30.64 -31.55 2.75
CA LYS A 17 29.17 -31.42 2.78
C LYS A 17 28.61 -31.40 4.22
N VAL A 18 29.28 -32.05 5.16
CA VAL A 18 28.93 -31.98 6.60
C VAL A 18 29.33 -30.62 7.16
N GLU A 19 30.55 -30.16 6.89
CA GLU A 19 31.02 -28.83 7.32
C GLU A 19 30.14 -27.69 6.78
N ALA A 20 29.68 -27.77 5.52
CA ALA A 20 28.79 -26.78 4.95
C ALA A 20 27.40 -26.74 5.61
N LYS A 21 26.87 -27.89 6.04
CA LYS A 21 25.58 -27.97 6.75
C LYS A 21 25.70 -27.42 8.16
N ASP A 22 26.82 -27.69 8.85
CA ASP A 22 27.05 -27.17 10.20
C ASP A 22 27.22 -25.65 10.19
N ARG A 23 27.94 -25.11 9.19
CA ARG A 23 28.06 -23.65 9.03
C ARG A 23 26.76 -22.98 8.61
N PHE A 24 25.94 -23.64 7.79
CA PHE A 24 24.62 -23.13 7.42
C PHE A 24 23.67 -23.12 8.63
N ASN A 25 23.63 -24.20 9.41
CA ASN A 25 22.80 -24.27 10.61
C ASN A 25 23.25 -23.24 11.67
N ALA A 26 24.56 -23.03 11.83
CA ALA A 26 25.09 -21.97 12.69
C ALA A 26 24.66 -20.58 12.21
N ALA A 27 24.71 -20.30 10.90
CA ALA A 27 24.28 -19.02 10.34
C ALA A 27 22.76 -18.81 10.46
N ILE A 28 21.95 -19.86 10.38
CA ILE A 28 20.50 -19.78 10.60
C ILE A 28 20.17 -19.49 12.06
N GLU A 29 20.86 -20.12 13.01
CA GLU A 29 20.68 -19.83 14.44
C GLU A 29 21.15 -18.41 14.80
N GLU A 30 22.26 -17.94 14.21
CA GLU A 30 22.74 -16.57 14.38
C GLU A 30 21.79 -15.54 13.73
N ALA A 31 21.24 -15.83 12.56
CA ALA A 31 20.23 -15.00 11.91
C ALA A 31 18.91 -14.97 12.70
N LYS A 32 18.52 -16.09 13.32
CA LYS A 32 17.33 -16.18 14.17
C LYS A 32 17.52 -15.40 15.47
N ALA A 33 18.72 -15.46 16.07
CA ALA A 33 19.08 -14.65 17.22
C ALA A 33 19.12 -13.15 16.86
N GLY A 34 19.68 -12.79 15.70
CA GLY A 34 19.70 -11.43 15.19
C GLY A 34 18.29 -10.88 14.90
N ALA A 35 17.41 -11.70 14.31
CA ALA A 35 16.02 -11.34 14.07
C ALA A 35 15.21 -11.19 15.37
N ALA A 36 15.47 -12.04 16.37
CA ALA A 36 14.86 -11.93 17.69
C ALA A 36 15.32 -10.64 18.41
N ALA A 37 16.60 -10.31 18.34
CA ALA A 37 17.14 -9.06 18.87
C ALA A 37 16.56 -7.82 18.16
N LEU A 38 16.45 -7.86 16.83
CA LEU A 38 15.84 -6.78 16.05
C LEU A 38 14.36 -6.60 16.40
N LYS A 39 13.63 -7.70 16.59
CA LYS A 39 12.22 -7.66 16.97
C LYS A 39 12.02 -7.10 18.38
N ALA A 40 12.90 -7.44 19.32
CA ALA A 40 12.88 -6.90 20.68
C ALA A 40 13.18 -5.39 20.68
N ASP A 41 14.19 -4.96 19.93
CA ASP A 41 14.58 -3.54 19.84
C ASP A 41 13.49 -2.70 19.11
N ALA A 42 12.90 -3.26 18.05
CA ALA A 42 11.76 -2.65 17.36
C ALA A 42 10.51 -2.59 18.26
N ALA A 43 10.25 -3.61 19.07
CA ALA A 43 9.13 -3.60 20.02
C ALA A 43 9.34 -2.55 21.13
N GLY A 44 10.57 -2.41 21.65
CA GLY A 44 10.93 -1.37 22.62
C GLY A 44 10.74 0.03 22.06
N LYS A 45 11.29 0.29 20.87
CA LYS A 45 11.11 1.57 20.15
C LYS A 45 9.64 1.84 19.85
N ALA A 46 8.91 0.85 19.33
CA ALA A 46 7.48 1.01 19.04
C ALA A 46 6.63 1.26 20.30
N THR A 47 7.06 0.81 21.47
CA THR A 47 6.39 1.09 22.75
C THR A 47 6.65 2.54 23.17
N ALA A 48 7.91 2.98 23.18
CA ALA A 48 8.27 4.36 23.48
C ALA A 48 7.62 5.37 22.51
N TYR A 49 7.58 5.03 21.22
CA TYR A 49 6.89 5.84 20.22
C TYR A 49 5.37 5.84 20.42
N ARG A 50 4.76 4.72 20.84
CA ARG A 50 3.32 4.69 21.16
C ARG A 50 3.00 5.53 22.39
N GLU A 51 3.85 5.55 23.40
CA GLU A 51 3.65 6.38 24.60
C GLU A 51 3.77 7.86 24.26
N GLN A 52 4.84 8.29 23.58
CA GLN A 52 4.96 9.67 23.11
C GLN A 52 3.82 10.08 22.18
N ALA A 53 3.38 9.18 21.29
CA ALA A 53 2.26 9.44 20.41
C ALA A 53 0.95 9.57 21.18
N LYS A 54 0.73 8.81 22.25
CA LYS A 54 -0.47 8.94 23.10
C LYS A 54 -0.52 10.31 23.77
N ASP A 55 0.57 10.74 24.39
CA ASP A 55 0.64 12.04 25.09
C ASP A 55 0.39 13.20 24.13
N ARG A 56 1.08 13.20 22.98
CA ARG A 56 0.87 14.20 21.92
C ARG A 56 -0.52 14.10 21.30
N SER A 57 -1.08 12.90 21.16
CA SER A 57 -2.42 12.72 20.62
C SER A 57 -3.50 13.27 21.54
N GLY A 58 -3.36 13.22 22.87
CA GLY A 58 -4.37 13.74 23.78
C GLY A 58 -4.57 15.25 23.63
N GLU A 59 -3.45 15.97 23.51
CA GLU A 59 -3.41 17.42 23.28
C GLU A 59 -3.95 17.76 21.88
N LEU A 60 -3.45 17.08 20.85
CA LEU A 60 -3.89 17.28 19.47
C LEU A 60 -5.35 16.90 19.24
N ILE A 61 -5.89 15.86 19.90
CA ILE A 61 -7.30 15.46 19.78
C ILE A 61 -8.20 16.54 20.37
N THR A 62 -7.78 17.20 21.45
CA THR A 62 -8.56 18.25 22.09
C THR A 62 -8.63 19.49 21.20
N GLU A 63 -7.49 19.89 20.64
CA GLU A 63 -7.41 21.03 19.70
C GLU A 63 -8.07 20.71 18.35
N ALA A 64 -7.89 19.48 17.85
CA ALA A 64 -8.52 19.01 16.61
C ALA A 64 -10.03 18.79 16.75
N LYS A 65 -10.59 18.63 17.94
CA LYS A 65 -12.06 18.63 18.11
C LYS A 65 -12.63 20.02 17.87
N VAL A 66 -12.04 21.05 18.49
CA VAL A 66 -12.49 22.44 18.37
C VAL A 66 -12.29 22.96 16.95
N TYR A 67 -11.12 22.72 16.36
CA TYR A 67 -10.85 23.08 14.97
C TYR A 67 -11.61 22.17 13.99
N GLY A 68 -11.80 20.91 14.36
CA GLY A 68 -12.45 19.89 13.56
C GLY A 68 -13.92 20.15 13.33
N GLU A 69 -14.67 20.77 14.26
CA GLU A 69 -16.07 21.11 14.01
C GLU A 69 -16.22 22.20 12.94
N GLN A 70 -15.40 23.26 13.00
CA GLN A 70 -15.40 24.31 11.98
C GLN A 70 -14.84 23.83 10.64
N ALA A 71 -13.79 23.00 10.69
CA ALA A 71 -13.23 22.38 9.51
C ALA A 71 -14.19 21.35 8.90
N LYS A 72 -14.95 20.59 9.70
CA LYS A 72 -15.92 19.59 9.22
C LYS A 72 -17.05 20.25 8.44
N ALA A 73 -17.55 21.40 8.89
CA ALA A 73 -18.55 22.17 8.14
C ALA A 73 -18.00 22.61 6.77
N LYS A 74 -16.84 23.29 6.73
CA LYS A 74 -16.22 23.73 5.48
C LYS A 74 -15.79 22.57 4.57
N ALA A 75 -15.30 21.49 5.18
CA ALA A 75 -14.91 20.28 4.48
C ALA A 75 -16.12 19.53 3.92
N GLY A 76 -17.28 19.57 4.58
CA GLY A 76 -18.52 19.00 4.06
C GLY A 76 -18.95 19.66 2.75
N ASP A 77 -18.96 21.00 2.72
CA ASP A 77 -19.30 21.76 1.52
C ASP A 77 -18.27 21.53 0.39
N LEU A 78 -16.98 21.61 0.71
CA LEU A 78 -15.90 21.33 -0.25
C LEU A 78 -15.88 19.88 -0.74
N ALA A 79 -16.24 18.93 0.12
CA ALA A 79 -16.32 17.52 -0.25
C ALA A 79 -17.49 17.28 -1.20
N ASN A 80 -18.65 17.92 -0.99
CA ASN A 80 -19.78 17.83 -1.91
C ASN A 80 -19.45 18.41 -3.29
N ASP A 81 -18.82 19.59 -3.36
CA ASP A 81 -18.38 20.20 -4.62
C ASP A 81 -17.26 19.39 -5.29
N GLY A 82 -16.28 18.92 -4.50
CA GLY A 82 -15.20 18.08 -4.97
C GLY A 82 -15.68 16.73 -5.49
N LYS A 83 -16.69 16.14 -4.84
CA LYS A 83 -17.36 14.90 -5.27
C LYS A 83 -18.05 15.07 -6.62
N ALA A 84 -18.81 16.16 -6.80
CA ALA A 84 -19.47 16.46 -8.07
C ALA A 84 -18.43 16.60 -9.19
N LYS A 85 -17.40 17.44 -8.99
CA LYS A 85 -16.31 17.65 -9.95
C LYS A 85 -15.52 16.38 -10.25
N ALA A 86 -15.22 15.58 -9.23
CA ALA A 86 -14.52 14.31 -9.39
C ALA A 86 -15.36 13.30 -10.16
N SER A 87 -16.66 13.20 -9.88
CA SER A 87 -17.58 12.32 -10.59
C SER A 87 -17.67 12.69 -12.07
N GLU A 88 -17.84 13.98 -12.38
CA GLU A 88 -17.83 14.49 -13.75
C GLU A 88 -16.51 14.21 -14.47
N ALA A 89 -15.38 14.49 -13.80
CA ALA A 89 -14.05 14.23 -14.36
C ALA A 89 -13.82 12.74 -14.62
N LEU A 90 -14.19 11.87 -13.68
CA LEU A 90 -14.07 10.41 -13.81
C LEU A 90 -14.98 9.88 -14.93
N GLY A 91 -16.21 10.38 -15.03
CA GLY A 91 -17.13 10.04 -16.10
C GLY A 91 -16.63 10.50 -17.47
N SER A 92 -16.09 11.72 -17.56
CA SER A 92 -15.47 12.26 -18.78
C SER A 92 -14.23 11.47 -19.19
N LEU A 93 -13.36 11.12 -18.23
CA LEU A 93 -12.16 10.33 -18.47
C LEU A 93 -12.53 8.90 -18.91
N GLY A 94 -13.51 8.28 -18.25
CA GLY A 94 -14.01 6.95 -18.61
C GLY A 94 -14.58 6.92 -20.03
N LYS A 95 -15.36 7.93 -20.43
CA LYS A 95 -15.83 8.08 -21.82
C LYS A 95 -14.66 8.23 -22.78
N MET A 96 -13.72 9.14 -22.51
CA MET A 96 -12.56 9.34 -23.37
C MET A 96 -11.73 8.06 -23.55
N VAL A 97 -11.49 7.31 -22.47
CA VAL A 97 -10.75 6.03 -22.54
C VAL A 97 -11.53 4.98 -23.31
N SER A 98 -12.85 4.89 -23.11
CA SER A 98 -13.73 3.98 -23.85
C SER A 98 -13.77 4.31 -25.35
N ASP A 99 -13.92 5.58 -25.70
CA ASP A 99 -13.99 6.06 -27.09
C ASP A 99 -12.66 5.84 -27.82
N ASN A 100 -11.54 5.91 -27.10
CA ASN A 100 -10.21 5.63 -27.64
C ASN A 100 -9.80 4.14 -27.51
N ALA A 101 -10.61 3.29 -26.87
CA ALA A 101 -10.27 1.88 -26.67
C ALA A 101 -10.11 1.13 -28.00
N ALA A 102 -10.86 1.50 -29.03
CA ALA A 102 -10.71 0.98 -30.39
C ALA A 102 -9.34 1.36 -31.00
N THR A 103 -8.89 2.59 -30.79
CA THR A 103 -7.57 3.06 -31.24
C THR A 103 -6.43 2.43 -30.44
N ILE A 104 -6.65 2.13 -29.15
CA ILE A 104 -5.69 1.42 -28.30
C ILE A 104 -5.55 -0.03 -28.74
N ASP A 105 -6.66 -0.70 -29.06
CA ASP A 105 -6.70 -2.06 -29.62
C ASP A 105 -5.91 -2.13 -30.94
N GLU A 106 -6.14 -1.20 -31.87
CA GLU A 106 -5.42 -1.15 -33.15
C GLU A 106 -3.91 -0.89 -33.02
N LYS A 107 -3.48 -0.05 -32.06
CA LYS A 107 -2.07 0.36 -31.96
C LYS A 107 -1.23 -0.49 -31.00
N PHE A 108 -1.86 -1.13 -30.02
CA PHE A 108 -1.16 -1.84 -28.95
C PHE A 108 -1.64 -3.29 -28.77
N GLY A 109 -2.70 -3.69 -29.47
CA GLY A 109 -3.28 -5.03 -29.44
C GLY A 109 -4.46 -5.17 -28.47
N SER A 110 -5.31 -6.17 -28.71
CA SER A 110 -6.59 -6.39 -28.01
C SER A 110 -6.50 -6.49 -26.49
N GLN A 111 -5.39 -7.00 -25.99
CA GLN A 111 -5.16 -7.10 -24.55
C GLN A 111 -5.12 -5.72 -23.87
N TYR A 112 -4.62 -4.68 -24.53
CA TYR A 112 -4.59 -3.31 -23.98
C TYR A 112 -5.94 -2.60 -24.12
N GLY A 113 -6.70 -2.92 -25.17
CA GLY A 113 -8.10 -2.47 -25.31
C GLY A 113 -9.00 -3.02 -24.19
N ASP A 114 -8.80 -4.28 -23.79
CA ASP A 114 -9.56 -4.91 -22.69
C ASP A 114 -9.25 -4.28 -21.33
N TYR A 115 -7.99 -3.91 -21.07
CA TYR A 115 -7.63 -3.14 -19.87
C TYR A 115 -8.26 -1.75 -19.89
N ALA A 116 -8.26 -1.06 -21.03
CA ALA A 116 -8.92 0.23 -21.18
C ALA A 116 -10.44 0.12 -20.92
N ARG A 117 -11.09 -0.94 -21.41
CA ARG A 117 -12.52 -1.20 -21.21
C ARG A 117 -12.85 -1.48 -19.74
N LYS A 118 -12.09 -2.37 -19.09
CA LYS A 118 -12.23 -2.64 -17.64
C LYS A 118 -11.94 -1.42 -16.78
N ALA A 119 -10.92 -0.64 -17.12
CA ALA A 119 -10.62 0.61 -16.43
C ALA A 119 -11.77 1.62 -16.61
N SER A 120 -12.32 1.73 -17.81
CA SER A 120 -13.46 2.61 -18.11
C SER A 120 -14.71 2.19 -17.33
N GLU A 121 -15.02 0.90 -17.28
CA GLU A 121 -16.12 0.35 -16.47
C GLU A 121 -15.92 0.63 -14.96
N GLY A 122 -14.69 0.45 -14.47
CA GLY A 122 -14.33 0.74 -13.09
C GLY A 122 -14.47 2.22 -12.76
N LEU A 123 -13.99 3.11 -13.63
CA LEU A 123 -14.10 4.56 -13.49
C LEU A 123 -15.55 5.02 -13.53
N ASN A 124 -16.35 4.49 -14.47
CA ASN A 124 -17.77 4.83 -14.59
C ASN A 124 -18.57 4.32 -13.38
N SER A 125 -18.26 3.11 -12.90
CA SER A 125 -18.86 2.57 -11.67
C SER A 125 -18.46 3.37 -10.44
N ALA A 126 -17.21 3.84 -10.37
CA ALA A 126 -16.73 4.69 -9.30
C ALA A 126 -17.42 6.07 -9.34
N ALA A 127 -17.55 6.69 -10.52
CA ALA A 127 -18.28 7.94 -10.71
C ALA A 127 -19.75 7.79 -10.29
N ALA A 128 -20.44 6.73 -10.74
CA ALA A 128 -21.83 6.47 -10.37
C ALA A 128 -22.02 6.23 -8.87
N LYS A 129 -21.12 5.46 -8.23
CA LYS A 129 -21.16 5.25 -6.77
C LYS A 129 -20.84 6.53 -6.00
N LEU A 130 -19.91 7.33 -6.52
CA LEU A 130 -19.58 8.62 -5.95
C LEU A 130 -20.84 9.49 -6.03
N ASP A 131 -21.36 9.78 -7.22
CA ASP A 131 -22.57 10.60 -7.44
C ASP A 131 -23.77 10.16 -6.60
N ALA A 132 -24.12 8.87 -6.63
CA ALA A 132 -25.33 8.35 -5.97
C ALA A 132 -25.26 8.33 -4.44
N LYS A 133 -24.07 8.23 -3.83
CA LYS A 133 -23.93 8.14 -2.36
C LYS A 133 -23.60 9.47 -1.73
N SER A 134 -24.17 9.76 -0.56
CA SER A 134 -23.79 10.95 0.20
C SER A 134 -22.36 10.84 0.78
N ILE A 135 -21.71 11.98 1.04
CA ILE A 135 -20.37 12.00 1.68
C ILE A 135 -20.37 11.26 3.02
N GLU A 136 -21.46 11.37 3.78
CA GLU A 136 -21.63 10.70 5.07
C GLU A 136 -21.64 9.17 4.90
N GLU A 137 -22.44 8.66 3.95
CA GLU A 137 -22.50 7.21 3.65
C GLU A 137 -21.17 6.67 3.09
N LEU A 138 -20.50 7.43 2.22
CA LEU A 138 -19.17 7.06 1.71
C LEU A 138 -18.13 7.01 2.84
N GLY A 139 -18.22 7.92 3.80
CA GLY A 139 -17.38 7.94 4.99
C GLY A 139 -17.61 6.73 5.88
N GLU A 140 -18.87 6.32 6.04
CA GLU A 140 -19.26 5.17 6.86
C GLU A 140 -18.80 3.84 6.23
N ASP A 141 -19.01 3.67 4.92
CA ASP A 141 -18.49 2.53 4.15
C ASP A 141 -16.96 2.46 4.20
N ALA A 142 -16.29 3.61 4.06
CA ALA A 142 -14.83 3.69 4.15
C ALA A 142 -14.35 3.28 5.55
N ARG A 143 -15.05 3.72 6.60
CA ARG A 143 -14.72 3.36 7.98
C ARG A 143 -14.87 1.87 8.23
N ASP A 144 -15.92 1.24 7.69
CA ASP A 144 -16.10 -0.20 7.77
C ASP A 144 -15.06 -0.99 6.96
N ALA A 145 -14.66 -0.49 5.79
CA ALA A 145 -13.57 -1.08 5.01
C ALA A 145 -12.23 -1.02 5.76
N VAL A 146 -11.92 0.11 6.41
CA VAL A 146 -10.73 0.26 7.26
C VAL A 146 -10.78 -0.70 8.44
N ARG A 147 -11.93 -0.83 9.10
CA ARG A 147 -12.13 -1.77 10.22
C ARG A 147 -11.93 -3.23 9.78
N LYS A 148 -12.44 -3.59 8.60
CA LYS A 148 -12.34 -4.94 8.06
C LYS A 148 -10.94 -5.27 7.57
N SER A 149 -10.18 -4.28 7.11
CA SER A 149 -8.86 -4.51 6.51
C SER A 149 -7.88 -3.35 6.80
N PRO A 150 -7.37 -3.24 8.03
CA PRO A 150 -6.51 -2.13 8.43
C PRO A 150 -5.19 -2.07 7.64
N GLY A 151 -4.59 -3.22 7.31
CA GLY A 151 -3.34 -3.26 6.52
C GLY A 151 -3.52 -2.76 5.09
N LEU A 152 -4.63 -3.11 4.45
CA LEU A 152 -4.96 -2.64 3.09
C LEU A 152 -5.18 -1.13 3.10
N ALA A 153 -5.93 -0.62 4.08
CA ALA A 153 -6.16 0.81 4.22
C ALA A 153 -4.86 1.61 4.38
N VAL A 154 -3.94 1.15 5.24
CA VAL A 154 -2.63 1.79 5.41
C VAL A 154 -1.82 1.76 4.11
N GLY A 155 -1.84 0.65 3.37
CA GLY A 155 -1.18 0.54 2.07
C GLY A 155 -1.73 1.53 1.04
N ILE A 156 -3.05 1.59 0.89
CA ILE A 156 -3.72 2.53 -0.01
C ILE A 156 -3.41 3.98 0.39
N ALA A 157 -3.48 4.31 1.68
CA ALA A 157 -3.17 5.64 2.18
C ALA A 157 -1.71 6.03 1.92
N ALA A 158 -0.76 5.09 2.04
CA ALA A 158 0.64 5.36 1.75
C ALA A 158 0.87 5.68 0.26
N VAL A 159 0.24 4.92 -0.65
CA VAL A 159 0.36 5.17 -2.09
C VAL A 159 -0.33 6.49 -2.47
N ALA A 160 -1.55 6.71 -2.00
CA ALA A 160 -2.28 7.95 -2.26
C ALA A 160 -1.54 9.17 -1.69
N GLY A 161 -1.03 9.07 -0.46
CA GLY A 161 -0.23 10.11 0.19
C GLY A 161 1.07 10.40 -0.56
N PHE A 162 1.78 9.36 -1.03
CA PHE A 162 2.96 9.54 -1.87
C PHE A 162 2.62 10.22 -3.20
N MET A 163 1.50 9.87 -3.85
CA MET A 163 1.09 10.46 -5.11
C MET A 163 0.73 11.94 -4.95
N LEU A 164 0.00 12.30 -3.89
CA LEU A 164 -0.28 13.69 -3.55
C LEU A 164 1.02 14.44 -3.23
N ALA A 165 1.90 13.87 -2.40
CA ALA A 165 3.19 14.45 -2.09
C ALA A 165 4.03 14.67 -3.36
N ARG A 166 3.99 13.73 -4.31
CA ARG A 166 4.70 13.80 -5.60
C ARG A 166 4.15 14.90 -6.50
N LEU A 167 2.83 15.11 -6.52
CA LEU A 167 2.19 16.18 -7.28
C LEU A 167 2.59 17.57 -6.74
N PHE A 168 2.58 17.74 -5.41
CA PHE A 168 2.95 19.00 -4.78
C PHE A 168 4.47 19.23 -4.69
N SER A 169 5.28 18.17 -4.64
CA SER A 169 6.74 18.27 -4.63
C SER A 169 7.34 18.50 -6.02
N GLY A 170 6.64 18.07 -7.08
CA GLY A 170 7.07 18.27 -8.47
C GLY A 170 7.02 19.70 -8.97
N LYS A 171 6.67 20.68 -8.13
CA LYS A 171 6.61 22.12 -8.48
C LYS A 171 7.76 22.96 -7.91
N ARG A 172 8.79 22.31 -7.37
CA ARG A 172 10.06 22.92 -6.99
C ARG A 172 11.13 22.29 -7.85
N ASP A 173 11.28 22.83 -9.06
CA ASP A 173 12.50 22.95 -9.89
C ASP A 173 12.09 23.45 -11.29
#